data_AF-A0A9Q0R6J7-F1
#
_entry.id   AF-A0A9Q0R6J7-F1
#
_cell.length_a   1.000
_cell.length_b   1.000
_cell.length_c   1.000
_cell.angle_alpha   90.00
_cell.angle_beta   90.00
_cell.angle_gamma   90.00
#
_symmetry.space_group_name_H-M   'P 1'
#
loop_
_entity.id
_entity.type
_entity.pdbx_description
1 polymer ?
#
loop_
_entity_poly.entity_id
_entity_poly.type
_entity_poly.pdbx_seq_one_letter_code
_entity_poly.pdbx_strand_id
1 'polypeptide(L)'
;MISKNLLNLLKDPIFKDIPQNINIEIIDALIEIEKGFGWILFIEQFMGKTFEIPVIQTQNLKQFKKSFQIIFENSQTNKKIKISWKYIWKHYFLVFKLDDKKYRLSNEDNNRKLEEIGIKNGTIFHFEKRLIRKRNKQNLNQNYN
;
A
#
# COMPACT_ATOMS: atom_id res chain seq x y z
N MET A 1 0.46 25.58 -1.73
CA MET A 1 1.66 26.05 -0.98
C MET A 1 1.38 25.87 0.49
N ILE A 2 2.04 24.94 1.18
CA ILE A 2 1.97 24.89 2.65
C ILE A 2 2.60 26.19 3.16
N SER A 3 1.87 26.94 3.97
CA SER A 3 2.28 28.25 4.46
C SER A 3 3.54 28.12 5.32
N LYS A 4 4.48 29.06 5.19
CA LYS A 4 5.72 29.15 5.99
C LYS A 4 5.48 29.01 7.51
N ASN A 5 4.29 29.41 7.97
CA ASN A 5 3.87 29.31 9.37
C ASN A 5 3.74 27.85 9.84
N LEU A 6 3.24 26.94 9.00
CA LEU A 6 3.04 25.54 9.36
C LEU A 6 4.38 24.80 9.52
N LEU A 7 5.37 25.14 8.69
CA LEU A 7 6.74 24.60 8.80
C LEU A 7 7.50 25.11 10.03
N ASN A 8 7.18 26.32 10.52
CA ASN A 8 7.76 26.84 11.76
C ASN A 8 7.10 26.23 12.99
N LEU A 9 5.79 25.97 12.95
CA LEU A 9 5.09 25.23 14.01
C LEU A 9 5.67 23.83 14.19
N LEU A 10 5.95 23.08 13.11
CA LEU A 10 6.56 21.74 13.19
C LEU A 10 7.96 21.69 13.82
N LYS A 11 8.61 22.83 14.09
CA LYS A 11 9.89 22.92 14.80
C LYS A 11 9.73 23.15 16.31
N ASP A 12 8.51 23.40 16.78
CA ASP A 12 8.23 23.60 18.20
C ASP A 12 8.53 22.30 18.99
N PRO A 13 9.22 22.39 20.13
CA PRO A 13 9.45 21.27 21.03
C PRO A 13 8.20 20.45 21.38
N ILE A 14 7.03 21.07 21.41
CA ILE A 14 5.75 20.39 21.70
C ILE A 14 5.33 19.42 20.59
N PHE A 15 5.84 19.61 19.38
CA PHE A 15 5.57 18.79 18.21
C PHE A 15 6.75 17.89 17.83
N LYS A 16 7.74 17.71 18.73
CA LYS A 16 8.87 16.79 18.51
C LYS A 16 8.44 15.34 18.30
N ASP A 17 7.28 14.98 18.85
CA ASP A 17 6.70 13.65 18.69
C ASP A 17 5.99 13.47 17.34
N ILE A 18 5.83 14.56 16.57
CA ILE A 18 5.27 14.51 15.22
C ILE A 18 6.35 14.01 14.24
N PRO A 19 6.10 12.93 13.47
CA PRO A 19 7.07 12.38 12.54
C PRO A 19 7.50 13.44 11.51
N GLN A 20 8.79 13.71 11.34
CA GLN A 20 9.26 14.76 10.41
C GLN A 20 8.92 14.49 8.93
N ASN A 21 8.62 13.24 8.57
CA ASN A 21 8.19 12.82 7.23
C ASN A 21 6.67 12.59 7.18
N ILE A 22 5.88 13.58 7.60
CA ILE A 22 4.43 13.48 7.46
C ILE A 22 4.06 13.57 5.99
N ASN A 23 3.29 12.58 5.50
CA ASN A 23 2.71 12.66 4.17
C ASN A 23 1.34 13.31 4.25
N ILE A 24 1.14 14.41 3.52
CA ILE A 24 -0.11 15.18 3.47
C ILE A 24 -1.29 14.28 3.06
N GLU A 25 -1.09 13.35 2.13
CA GLU A 25 -2.14 12.42 1.67
C GLU A 25 -2.66 11.53 2.82
N ILE A 26 -1.79 11.20 3.78
CA ILE A 26 -2.15 10.43 4.97
C ILE A 26 -2.87 11.32 5.99
N ILE A 27 -2.40 12.56 6.19
CA ILE A 27 -3.07 13.53 7.08
C ILE A 27 -4.50 13.79 6.60
N ASP A 28 -4.67 14.08 5.31
CA ASP A 28 -5.98 14.36 4.73
C ASP A 28 -6.91 13.16 4.90
N ALA A 29 -6.41 11.94 4.70
CA ALA A 29 -7.18 10.72 4.93
C ALA A 29 -7.58 10.55 6.41
N LEU A 30 -6.70 10.85 7.36
CA LEU A 30 -7.01 10.83 8.79
C LEU A 30 -8.07 11.88 9.15
N ILE A 31 -7.95 13.10 8.61
CA ILE A 31 -8.97 14.15 8.80
C ILE A 31 -10.33 13.69 8.27
N GLU A 32 -10.39 13.04 7.11
CA GLU A 32 -11.65 12.52 6.57
C GLU A 32 -12.20 11.36 7.41
N ILE A 33 -11.33 10.53 8.00
CA ILE A 33 -11.74 9.50 8.98
C ILE A 33 -12.39 10.16 10.20
N GLU A 34 -11.77 11.19 10.79
CA GLU A 34 -12.32 11.91 11.95
C GLU A 34 -13.68 12.56 11.65
N LYS A 35 -13.90 12.98 10.40
CA LYS A 35 -15.20 13.48 9.93
C LYS A 35 -16.25 12.39 9.65
N GLY A 36 -15.87 11.11 9.74
CA GLY A 36 -16.74 9.96 9.45
C GLY A 36 -16.84 9.58 7.97
N PHE A 37 -16.04 10.20 7.10
CA PHE A 37 -16.07 9.96 5.65
C PHE A 37 -14.89 9.14 5.14
N GLY A 38 -13.87 8.87 5.95
CA GLY A 38 -12.73 8.05 5.58
C GLY A 38 -12.88 6.56 5.94
N TRP A 39 -11.95 5.74 5.45
CA TRP A 39 -11.85 4.32 5.77
C TRP A 39 -10.48 3.99 6.33
N ILE A 40 -10.45 2.99 7.22
CA ILE A 40 -9.23 2.33 7.65
C ILE A 40 -9.20 0.95 7.00
N LEU A 41 -8.16 0.71 6.21
CA LEU A 41 -7.89 -0.57 5.57
C LEU A 41 -6.69 -1.24 6.24
N PHE A 42 -6.61 -2.56 6.18
CA PHE A 42 -5.57 -3.31 6.87
C PHE A 42 -4.73 -4.13 5.91
N ILE A 43 -3.41 -4.13 6.05
CA ILE A 43 -2.53 -5.06 5.33
C ILE A 43 -1.82 -5.96 6.34
N GLU A 44 -2.11 -7.26 6.27
CA GLU A 44 -1.49 -8.29 7.09
C GLU A 44 -0.20 -8.80 6.41
N GLN A 45 0.89 -8.86 7.17
CA GLN A 45 2.14 -9.48 6.75
C GLN A 45 2.29 -10.90 7.27
N PHE A 46 3.14 -11.68 6.58
CA PHE A 46 3.46 -13.08 6.90
C PHE A 46 3.99 -13.29 8.34
N MET A 47 4.48 -12.24 9.01
CA MET A 47 5.01 -12.32 10.38
C MET A 47 4.02 -11.77 11.44
N GLY A 48 2.72 -11.75 11.14
CA GLY A 48 1.67 -11.34 12.09
C GLY A 48 1.59 -9.83 12.38
N LYS A 49 2.35 -9.02 11.64
CA LYS A 49 2.25 -7.54 11.71
C LYS A 49 1.14 -7.07 10.77
N THR A 50 0.18 -6.33 11.32
CA THR A 50 -0.88 -5.67 10.56
C THR A 50 -0.62 -4.17 10.49
N PHE A 51 -0.80 -3.61 9.30
CA PHE A 51 -0.67 -2.17 9.07
C PHE A 51 -2.04 -1.55 8.82
N GLU A 52 -2.35 -0.51 9.59
CA GLU A 52 -3.54 0.31 9.39
C GLU A 52 -3.25 1.41 8.38
N ILE A 53 -4.05 1.49 7.34
CA ILE A 53 -3.86 2.37 6.20
C ILE A 53 -5.10 3.27 6.09
N PRO A 54 -4.99 4.55 6.49
CA PRO A 54 -6.07 5.50 6.31
C PRO A 54 -6.21 5.85 4.82
N VAL A 55 -7.44 5.84 4.33
CA VAL A 55 -7.79 6.20 2.96
C VAL A 55 -9.07 7.02 2.90
N ILE A 56 -9.22 7.76 1.81
CA ILE A 56 -10.47 8.41 1.42
C ILE A 56 -11.20 7.46 0.44
N GLN A 57 -12.53 7.38 0.51
CA GLN A 57 -13.35 6.42 -0.26
C GLN A 57 -13.12 6.52 -1.78
N THR A 58 -12.87 7.74 -2.27
CA THR A 58 -12.67 8.07 -3.68
C THR A 58 -11.26 7.77 -4.20
N GLN A 59 -10.34 7.33 -3.33
CA GLN A 59 -8.98 7.00 -3.75
C GLN A 59 -8.97 5.78 -4.68
N ASN A 60 -7.98 5.74 -5.56
CA ASN A 60 -7.70 4.58 -6.39
C ASN A 60 -6.72 3.61 -5.73
N LEU A 61 -6.64 2.40 -6.29
CA LEU A 61 -5.75 1.36 -5.78
C LEU A 61 -4.27 1.80 -5.78
N LYS A 62 -3.84 2.63 -6.75
CA LYS A 62 -2.46 3.15 -6.80
C LYS A 62 -2.15 4.05 -5.61
N GLN A 63 -3.06 4.94 -5.23
CA GLN A 63 -2.93 5.80 -4.06
C GLN A 63 -2.88 4.98 -2.78
N PHE A 64 -3.78 4.01 -2.62
CA PHE A 64 -3.75 3.09 -1.48
C PHE A 64 -2.41 2.35 -1.35
N LYS A 65 -1.89 1.79 -2.45
CA LYS A 65 -0.57 1.14 -2.47
C LYS A 65 0.51 2.10 -2.00
N LYS A 66 0.49 3.35 -2.48
CA LYS A 66 1.45 4.39 -2.08
C LYS A 66 1.37 4.71 -0.58
N SER A 67 0.17 4.88 -0.02
CA SER A 67 -0.03 5.08 1.42
C SER A 67 0.58 3.95 2.24
N PHE A 68 0.37 2.70 1.80
CA PHE A 68 1.04 1.56 2.44
C PHE A 68 2.56 1.60 2.34
N GLN A 69 3.13 1.99 1.20
CA GLN A 69 4.58 2.12 1.06
C GLN A 69 5.16 3.08 2.09
N ILE A 70 4.54 4.25 2.22
CA ILE A 70 4.96 5.30 3.14
C ILE A 70 4.87 4.81 4.58
N ILE A 71 3.73 4.23 4.97
CA ILE A 71 3.50 3.72 6.34
C ILE A 71 4.48 2.60 6.66
N PHE A 72 4.68 1.68 5.71
CA PHE A 72 5.64 0.60 5.88
C PHE A 72 7.06 1.14 6.07
N GLU A 73 7.53 2.01 5.17
CA GLU A 73 8.87 2.60 5.22
C GLU A 73 9.11 3.38 6.52
N ASN A 74 8.11 4.14 6.99
CA ASN A 74 8.19 4.87 8.24
C ASN A 74 8.22 3.95 9.47
N SER A 75 7.62 2.76 9.38
CA SER A 75 7.64 1.78 10.47
C SER A 75 8.97 1.02 10.60
N GLN A 76 9.83 1.08 9.58
CA GLN A 76 11.10 0.36 9.57
C GLN A 76 12.15 1.14 10.36
N THR A 77 12.48 0.64 11.55
CA THR A 77 13.53 1.21 12.42
C THR A 77 14.92 1.14 11.79
N ASN A 78 15.17 0.10 10.98
CA ASN A 78 16.43 -0.11 10.27
C ASN A 78 16.34 0.33 8.81
N LYS A 79 16.81 1.55 8.51
CA LYS A 79 16.89 2.14 7.16
C LYS A 79 17.79 1.36 6.17
N LYS A 80 18.42 0.27 6.59
CA LYS A 80 19.30 -0.57 5.75
C LYS A 80 18.53 -1.48 4.80
N ILE A 81 17.31 -1.89 5.12
CA ILE A 81 16.50 -2.77 4.27
C ILE A 81 15.66 -1.92 3.32
N LYS A 82 16.09 -1.84 2.06
CA LYS A 82 15.32 -1.17 1.00
C LYS A 82 14.43 -2.19 0.29
N ILE A 83 13.11 -1.98 0.33
CA ILE A 83 12.16 -2.79 -0.44
C ILE A 83 12.04 -2.23 -1.86
N SER A 84 12.21 -3.11 -2.85
CA SER A 84 11.85 -2.78 -4.23
C SER A 84 10.34 -2.92 -4.39
N TRP A 85 9.59 -1.85 -4.15
CA TRP A 85 8.14 -1.89 -4.30
C TRP A 85 7.67 -2.22 -5.71
N LYS A 86 8.43 -1.79 -6.73
CA LYS A 86 8.18 -2.18 -8.12
C LYS A 86 8.19 -3.71 -8.27
N TYR A 87 9.11 -4.39 -7.58
CA TYR A 87 9.13 -5.85 -7.54
C TYR A 87 7.92 -6.42 -6.81
N ILE A 88 7.60 -5.91 -5.60
CA ILE A 88 6.44 -6.36 -4.82
C ILE A 88 5.15 -6.28 -5.64
N TRP A 89 4.84 -5.12 -6.22
CA TRP A 89 3.63 -4.93 -7.01
C TRP A 89 3.60 -5.70 -8.33
N LYS A 90 4.76 -6.09 -8.87
CA LYS A 90 4.85 -6.90 -10.08
C LYS A 90 4.66 -8.39 -9.80
N HIS A 91 5.17 -8.85 -8.66
CA HIS A 91 5.31 -10.27 -8.36
C HIS A 91 4.30 -10.79 -7.32
N TYR A 92 3.53 -9.91 -6.69
CA TYR A 92 2.51 -10.29 -5.72
C TYR A 92 1.17 -9.65 -6.07
N PHE A 93 0.11 -10.40 -5.83
CA PHE A 93 -1.24 -9.86 -5.75
C PHE A 93 -1.48 -9.31 -4.36
N LEU A 94 -2.25 -8.23 -4.31
CA LEU A 94 -2.89 -7.80 -3.08
C LEU A 94 -4.28 -8.44 -3.04
N VAL A 95 -4.59 -9.15 -1.98
CA VAL A 95 -5.74 -10.05 -1.95
C VAL A 95 -6.63 -9.73 -0.76
N PHE A 96 -7.94 -9.68 -0.99
CA PHE A 96 -8.93 -9.54 0.07
C PHE A 96 -10.07 -10.53 -0.12
N LYS A 97 -10.88 -10.69 0.93
CA LYS A 97 -12.11 -11.48 0.91
C LYS A 97 -13.32 -10.56 1.05
N LEU A 98 -14.37 -10.84 0.29
CA LEU A 98 -15.69 -10.22 0.41
C LEU A 98 -16.73 -11.32 0.18
N ASP A 99 -17.63 -11.53 1.16
CA ASP A 99 -18.72 -12.52 1.10
C ASP A 99 -18.25 -13.90 0.57
N ASP A 100 -17.23 -14.44 1.24
CA ASP A 100 -16.55 -15.73 0.93
C ASP A 100 -15.80 -15.81 -0.41
N LYS A 101 -15.86 -14.76 -1.24
CA LYS A 101 -15.10 -14.67 -2.49
C LYS A 101 -13.74 -14.02 -2.28
N LYS A 102 -12.73 -14.60 -2.91
CA LYS A 102 -11.35 -14.11 -2.89
C LYS A 102 -11.10 -13.23 -4.12
N TYR A 103 -10.69 -11.99 -3.89
CA TYR A 103 -10.38 -11.03 -4.94
C TYR A 103 -8.88 -10.77 -4.98
N ARG A 104 -8.29 -10.78 -6.18
CA ARG A 104 -6.86 -10.53 -6.40
C ARG A 104 -6.69 -9.25 -7.19
N LEU A 105 -6.02 -8.28 -6.60
CA LEU A 105 -5.74 -6.98 -7.19
C LEU A 105 -4.32 -6.94 -7.71
N SER A 106 -4.18 -6.42 -8.93
CA SER A 106 -2.93 -6.35 -9.67
C SER A 106 -2.57 -4.88 -9.97
N ASN A 107 -1.59 -4.66 -10.84
CA ASN A 107 -1.29 -3.31 -11.34
C ASN A 107 -2.25 -2.84 -12.43
N GLU A 108 -3.00 -3.75 -13.06
CA GLU A 108 -4.01 -3.40 -14.06
C GLU A 108 -5.21 -2.70 -13.41
N ASP A 109 -5.47 -2.98 -12.13
CA ASP A 109 -6.52 -2.37 -11.32
C ASP A 109 -6.15 -1.01 -10.73
N ASN A 110 -4.95 -0.49 -10.97
CA ASN A 110 -4.40 0.69 -10.30
C ASN A 110 -5.26 1.96 -10.41
N ASN A 111 -5.97 2.12 -11.53
CA ASN A 111 -6.79 3.30 -11.79
C ASN A 111 -8.23 3.16 -11.28
N ARG A 112 -8.65 1.95 -10.89
CA ARG A 112 -9.98 1.72 -10.34
C ARG A 112 -10.06 2.28 -8.93
N LYS A 113 -11.20 2.87 -8.60
CA LYS A 113 -11.45 3.35 -7.23
C LYS A 113 -11.68 2.19 -6.29
N LEU A 114 -11.36 2.40 -5.01
CA LEU A 114 -11.56 1.37 -3.98
C LEU A 114 -13.04 0.95 -3.89
N GLU A 115 -13.95 1.92 -3.93
CA GLU A 115 -15.41 1.70 -3.95
C GLU A 115 -15.86 0.83 -5.14
N GLU A 116 -15.33 1.07 -6.34
CA GLU A 116 -15.68 0.36 -7.58
C GLU A 116 -15.18 -1.10 -7.60
N ILE A 117 -14.19 -1.41 -6.77
CA ILE A 117 -13.66 -2.76 -6.59
C ILE A 117 -14.50 -3.53 -5.55
N GLY A 118 -15.32 -2.84 -4.76
CA GLY A 118 -16.07 -3.41 -3.64
C GLY A 118 -15.27 -3.47 -2.34
N ILE A 119 -14.18 -2.70 -2.23
CA ILE A 119 -13.42 -2.55 -0.99
C ILE A 119 -14.23 -1.65 -0.05
N LYS A 120 -14.29 -2.04 1.23
CA LYS A 120 -15.05 -1.32 2.27
C LYS A 120 -14.14 -0.99 3.47
N ASN A 121 -14.63 -0.15 4.37
CA ASN A 121 -13.98 0.08 5.66
C ASN A 121 -13.69 -1.26 6.37
N GLY A 122 -12.51 -1.38 6.98
CA GLY A 122 -12.11 -2.59 7.69
C GLY A 122 -11.64 -3.76 6.81
N THR A 123 -11.54 -3.58 5.49
CA THR A 123 -11.07 -4.66 4.62
C THR A 123 -9.62 -5.03 4.94
N ILE A 124 -9.38 -6.32 5.13
CA ILE A 124 -8.05 -6.88 5.40
C ILE A 124 -7.46 -7.47 4.11
N PHE A 125 -6.26 -7.04 3.78
CA PHE A 125 -5.50 -7.49 2.63
C PHE A 125 -4.31 -8.35 3.04
N HIS A 126 -3.95 -9.30 2.19
CA HIS A 126 -2.74 -10.11 2.30
C HIS A 126 -2.02 -10.18 0.96
N PHE A 127 -0.72 -10.47 0.99
CA PHE A 127 0.08 -10.68 -0.21
C PHE A 127 0.06 -12.14 -0.65
N GLU A 128 -0.19 -12.38 -1.94
CA GLU A 128 -0.09 -13.72 -2.54
C GLU A 128 0.90 -13.68 -3.72
N LYS A 129 1.87 -14.60 -3.74
CA LYS A 129 2.89 -14.65 -4.79
C LYS A 129 2.26 -15.02 -6.14
N ARG A 130 2.55 -14.24 -7.18
CA ARG A 130 2.16 -14.55 -8.56
C ARG A 130 3.04 -15.67 -9.10
N LEU A 131 2.44 -16.79 -9.45
CA LEU A 131 3.13 -17.88 -10.15
C LEU A 131 3.38 -17.47 -11.60
N ILE A 132 4.62 -17.13 -11.94
CA ILE A 132 5.03 -16.90 -13.33
C ILE A 132 5.49 -18.24 -13.87
N ARG A 133 4.73 -18.83 -14.82
CA ARG A 133 5.22 -20.00 -15.57
C ARG A 133 6.47 -19.56 -16.33
N LYS A 134 7.62 -20.15 -16.01
CA LYS A 134 8.82 -20.01 -16.86
C LYS A 134 8.48 -20.64 -18.21
N ARG A 135 8.47 -19.83 -19.27
CA ARG A 135 8.46 -20.34 -20.64
C ARG A 135 9.80 -21.06 -20.82
N ASN A 136 9.81 -22.39 -20.83
CA ASN A 136 11.01 -23.15 -21.16
C ASN A 136 11.42 -22.76 -22.59
N LYS A 137 12.55 -22.07 -22.75
CA LYS A 137 13.25 -21.99 -24.03
C LYS A 137 13.90 -23.35 -24.26
N GLN A 138 13.14 -24.32 -24.76
CA GLN A 138 13.73 -25.45 -25.48
C GLN A 138 14.03 -24.96 -26.90
N ASN A 139 15.19 -24.35 -27.06
CA ASN A 139 15.89 -24.17 -28.33
C ASN A 139 17.37 -24.06 -27.98
N LEU A 140 18.00 -25.20 -27.75
CA LEU A 140 19.44 -25.42 -27.82
C LEU A 140 19.66 -26.84 -28.37
N ASN A 141 19.83 -26.88 -29.70
CA ASN A 141 20.64 -27.78 -30.52
C ASN A 141 21.14 -29.09 -29.90
N GLN A 142 20.75 -30.22 -30.50
CA GLN A 142 21.58 -31.35 -30.98
C GLN A 142 20.74 -32.01 -32.11
N ASN A 143 21.03 -31.90 -33.42
CA ASN A 143 22.20 -32.44 -34.12
C ASN A 143 22.79 -33.63 -33.37
N TYR A 144 22.31 -34.84 -33.65
CA TYR A 144 23.08 -36.05 -33.96
C TYR A 144 22.12 -37.20 -34.29
N ASN A 145 22.41 -37.84 -35.43
CA ASN A 145 21.83 -39.03 -36.07
C ASN A 145 20.52 -38.85 -36.84
#